data_AF-A0A5S9N661-F1
#
_entry.id   AF-A0A5S9N661-F1
#
_cell.length_a   1.000
_cell.length_b   1.000
_cell.length_c   1.000
_cell.angle_alpha   90.00
_cell.angle_beta   90.00
_cell.angle_gamma   90.00
#
_symmetry.space_group_name_H-M   'P 1'
#
loop_
_entity.id
_entity.type
_entity.pdbx_description
1 polymer ?
#
loop_
_entity_poly.entity_id
_entity_poly.type
_entity_poly.pdbx_seq_one_letter_code
_entity_poly.pdbx_strand_id
1 'polypeptide(L)'
;MNKAFLDHSFNKIVEISHDPQFARVFVEGKLRQLEEVAEVIRSSEGEDSPENVLNYRLTHRAFSQCLDYINNPSSVVTETDYYIYYSFLATALQKAEQIIDDELAHLEL
;
A
#
# COMPACT_ATOMS: atom_id res chain seq x y z
N MET A 1 -7.07 -0.50 14.75
CA MET A 1 -6.30 0.48 13.98
C MET A 1 -7.08 1.78 13.70
N ASN A 2 -6.53 2.97 13.96
CA ASN A 2 -7.12 4.30 13.76
C ASN A 2 -7.21 4.71 12.28
N LYS A 3 -6.34 4.18 11.40
CA LYS A 3 -6.43 4.38 9.94
C LYS A 3 -6.21 3.10 9.14
N ALA A 4 -7.31 2.51 8.66
CA ALA A 4 -7.24 1.36 7.77
C ALA A 4 -6.56 1.66 6.43
N PHE A 5 -5.72 0.73 5.97
CA PHE A 5 -5.24 0.71 4.62
C PHE A 5 -6.38 0.45 3.65
N LEU A 6 -7.25 -0.54 3.93
CA LEU A 6 -8.37 -0.96 3.08
C LEU A 6 -9.64 -0.15 3.32
N ASP A 7 -9.53 1.17 3.24
CA ASP A 7 -10.65 2.10 3.37
C ASP A 7 -11.31 2.44 2.02
N HIS A 8 -12.26 3.38 2.04
CA HIS A 8 -12.90 3.87 0.82
C HIS A 8 -11.91 4.41 -0.22
N SER A 9 -10.81 5.02 0.23
CA SER A 9 -9.81 5.63 -0.64
C SER A 9 -8.95 4.58 -1.35
N PHE A 10 -8.70 3.42 -0.75
CA PHE A 10 -8.03 2.30 -1.42
C PHE A 10 -8.86 1.78 -2.60
N ASN A 11 -10.17 1.67 -2.43
CA ASN A 11 -11.06 1.21 -3.51
C ASN A 11 -11.08 2.16 -4.72
N LYS A 12 -10.64 3.42 -4.57
CA LYS A 12 -10.53 4.37 -5.68
C LYS A 12 -9.34 4.12 -6.60
N ILE A 13 -8.37 3.31 -6.17
CA ILE A 13 -7.22 2.92 -6.99
C ILE A 13 -7.68 2.13 -8.24
N VAL A 14 -8.75 1.34 -8.14
CA VAL A 14 -9.25 0.53 -9.26
C VAL A 14 -9.85 1.36 -10.41
N GLU A 15 -10.14 2.65 -10.16
CA GLU A 15 -10.75 3.58 -11.13
C GLU A 15 -9.75 4.10 -12.19
N ILE A 16 -8.53 3.53 -12.23
CA ILE A 16 -7.44 3.85 -13.15
C ILE A 16 -7.86 3.95 -14.63
N SER A 17 -8.77 3.08 -15.07
CA SER A 17 -9.24 3.02 -16.46
C SER A 17 -10.17 4.17 -16.85
N HIS A 18 -10.71 4.90 -15.86
CA HIS A 18 -11.63 6.02 -16.06
C HIS A 18 -10.93 7.36 -15.86
N ASP A 19 -10.08 7.49 -14.83
CA ASP A 19 -9.32 8.71 -14.55
C ASP A 19 -7.96 8.38 -13.89
N PRO A 20 -6.89 8.29 -14.71
CA PRO A 20 -5.56 7.98 -14.19
C PRO A 20 -5.00 9.00 -13.19
N GLN A 21 -5.33 10.28 -13.34
CA GLN A 21 -4.84 11.32 -12.45
C GLN A 21 -5.57 11.29 -11.11
N PHE A 22 -6.85 10.91 -11.11
CA PHE A 22 -7.60 10.66 -9.89
C PHE A 22 -7.04 9.45 -9.13
N ALA A 23 -6.84 8.31 -9.81
CA ALA A 23 -6.26 7.11 -9.22
C ALA A 23 -4.86 7.37 -8.60
N ARG A 24 -4.05 8.22 -9.25
CA ARG A 24 -2.74 8.66 -8.77
C ARG A 24 -2.75 9.16 -7.34
N VAL A 25 -3.70 10.06 -7.01
CA VAL A 25 -3.79 10.70 -5.69
C VAL A 25 -3.96 9.65 -4.60
N PHE A 26 -4.76 8.61 -4.86
CA PHE A 26 -4.99 7.52 -3.91
C PHE A 26 -3.80 6.59 -3.78
N VAL A 27 -3.12 6.27 -4.89
CA VAL A 27 -1.90 5.46 -4.84
C VAL A 27 -0.79 6.19 -4.06
N GLU A 28 -0.56 7.48 -4.33
CA GLU A 28 0.41 8.29 -3.59
C GLU A 28 0.05 8.41 -2.11
N GLY A 29 -1.23 8.61 -1.78
CA GLY A 29 -1.71 8.67 -0.41
C GLY A 29 -1.50 7.36 0.36
N LYS A 30 -1.77 6.21 -0.28
CA LYS A 30 -1.58 4.89 0.34
C LYS A 30 -0.11 4.49 0.45
N LEU A 31 0.73 4.86 -0.52
CA LEU A 31 2.17 4.68 -0.40
C LEU A 31 2.73 5.48 0.78
N ARG A 32 2.31 6.74 0.94
CA ARG A 32 2.72 7.56 2.09
C ARG A 32 2.25 6.97 3.41
N GLN A 33 0.99 6.52 3.48
CA GLN A 33 0.48 5.82 4.67
C GLN A 33 1.32 4.58 4.99
N LEU A 34 1.72 3.79 3.98
CA LEU A 34 2.58 2.62 4.19
C LEU A 34 3.94 3.02 4.77
N GLU A 35 4.57 4.06 4.23
CA GLU A 35 5.86 4.58 4.71
C GLU A 35 5.78 5.11 6.15
N GLU A 36 4.72 5.84 6.48
CA GLU A 36 4.48 6.36 7.84
C GLU A 36 4.28 5.22 8.85
N VAL A 37 3.42 4.24 8.52
CA VAL A 37 3.16 3.07 9.38
C VAL A 37 4.43 2.22 9.54
N ALA A 38 5.19 2.01 8.46
CA ALA A 38 6.45 1.28 8.50
C ALA A 38 7.45 1.95 9.44
N GLU A 39 7.53 3.28 9.45
CA GLU A 39 8.46 3.99 10.33
C GLU A 39 8.07 3.89 11.81
N VAL A 40 6.77 3.94 12.11
CA VAL A 40 6.27 3.73 13.49
C VAL A 40 6.60 2.32 13.97
N ILE A 41 6.33 1.30 13.15
CA ILE A 41 6.65 -0.10 13.49
C ILE A 41 8.15 -0.27 13.66
N ARG A 42 8.97 0.29 12.74
CA ARG A 42 10.44 0.21 12.81
C ARG A 42 10.97 0.80 14.12
N SER A 43 10.46 1.98 14.48
CA SER A 43 10.92 2.72 15.66
C SER A 43 10.56 2.02 16.98
N SER A 44 9.44 1.29 17.01
CA SER A 44 9.00 0.56 18.21
C SER A 44 9.54 -0.87 18.27
N GLU A 45 9.45 -1.61 17.17
CA GLU A 45 9.62 -3.07 17.13
C GLU A 45 10.96 -3.49 16.49
N GLY A 46 11.75 -2.55 15.96
CA GLY A 46 13.06 -2.81 15.37
C GLY A 46 13.08 -2.87 13.83
N GLU A 47 14.29 -2.92 13.28
CA GLU A 47 14.58 -2.66 11.86
C GLU A 47 13.89 -3.63 10.89
N ASP A 48 13.77 -4.90 11.25
CA ASP A 48 13.19 -5.94 10.39
C ASP A 48 11.66 -6.05 10.52
N SER A 49 11.07 -5.40 11.53
CA SER A 49 9.65 -5.56 11.88
C SER A 49 8.68 -5.05 10.80
N PRO A 50 8.94 -3.95 10.07
CA PRO A 50 8.08 -3.54 8.96
C PRO A 50 7.96 -4.60 7.86
N GLU A 51 9.04 -5.35 7.60
CA GLU A 51 8.98 -6.43 6.60
C GLU A 51 8.07 -7.56 7.08
N ASN A 52 8.19 -7.95 8.35
CA ASN A 52 7.40 -9.04 8.92
C ASN A 52 5.91 -8.71 9.02
N VAL A 53 5.59 -7.45 9.30
CA VAL A 53 4.20 -6.99 9.52
C VAL A 53 3.54 -6.57 8.21
N LEU A 54 4.21 -5.73 7.41
CA LEU A 54 3.62 -5.08 6.23
C LEU A 54 3.98 -5.75 4.90
N ASN A 55 4.88 -6.74 4.92
CA ASN A 55 5.58 -7.19 3.71
C ASN A 55 6.18 -5.99 2.96
N TYR A 56 6.83 -5.09 3.73
CA TYR A 56 7.09 -3.71 3.36
C TYR A 56 7.71 -3.55 1.97
N ARG A 57 8.77 -4.31 1.65
CA ARG A 57 9.46 -4.16 0.36
C ARG A 57 8.57 -4.50 -0.82
N LEU A 58 7.79 -5.58 -0.75
CA LEU A 58 6.91 -5.99 -1.84
C LEU A 58 5.71 -5.05 -1.96
N THR A 59 5.11 -4.64 -0.85
CA THR A 59 3.99 -3.69 -0.83
C THR A 59 4.41 -2.32 -1.36
N HIS A 60 5.56 -1.80 -0.94
CA HIS A 60 6.15 -0.55 -1.45
C HIS A 60 6.43 -0.63 -2.96
N ARG A 61 7.04 -1.74 -3.40
CA ARG A 61 7.32 -1.97 -4.82
C ARG A 61 6.03 -2.01 -5.63
N ALA A 62 4.99 -2.70 -5.17
CA ALA A 62 3.72 -2.80 -5.87
C ALA A 62 3.07 -1.42 -6.05
N PHE A 63 2.99 -0.61 -4.99
CA PHE A 63 2.53 0.79 -5.12
C PHE A 63 3.40 1.61 -6.07
N SER A 64 4.72 1.47 -6.00
CA SER A 64 5.64 2.16 -6.90
C SER A 64 5.45 1.77 -8.37
N GLN A 65 5.15 0.50 -8.67
CA GLN A 65 4.83 0.05 -10.03
C GLN A 65 3.48 0.58 -10.50
N CYS A 66 2.47 0.67 -9.61
CA CYS A 66 1.22 1.35 -9.93
C CYS A 66 1.46 2.83 -10.29
N LEU A 67 2.34 3.54 -9.56
CA LEU A 67 2.70 4.92 -9.88
C LEU A 67 3.50 5.04 -11.19
N ASP A 68 4.41 4.10 -11.46
CA ASP A 68 5.13 4.08 -12.74
C ASP A 68 4.15 3.93 -13.90
N TYR A 69 3.22 2.97 -13.84
CA TYR A 69 2.17 2.81 -14.85
C TYR A 69 1.38 4.11 -15.09
N ILE A 70 1.02 4.82 -14.03
CA ILE A 70 0.23 6.06 -14.10
C ILE A 70 1.04 7.23 -14.69
N ASN A 71 2.30 7.39 -14.25
CA ASN A 71 3.07 8.61 -14.50
C ASN A 71 4.02 8.51 -15.70
N ASN A 72 4.35 7.30 -16.13
CA ASN A 72 5.35 7.05 -17.16
C ASN A 72 4.68 6.54 -18.45
N PRO A 73 4.56 7.39 -19.49
CA PRO A 73 4.00 6.97 -20.78
C PRO A 73 4.76 5.83 -21.46
N SER A 74 6.00 5.57 -21.03
CA SER A 74 6.87 4.50 -21.52
C SER A 74 7.03 3.37 -20.50
N SER A 75 6.13 3.27 -19.52
CA SER A 75 6.15 2.17 -18.55
C SER A 75 6.06 0.82 -19.26
N VAL A 76 6.82 -0.15 -18.74
CA VAL A 76 6.70 -1.56 -19.14
C VAL A 76 5.58 -2.28 -18.39
N VAL A 77 5.03 -1.65 -17.35
CA VAL A 77 3.87 -2.15 -16.60
C VAL A 77 2.64 -2.03 -17.49
N THR A 78 1.92 -3.13 -17.65
CA THR A 78 0.65 -3.13 -18.38
C THR A 78 -0.53 -2.85 -17.44
N GLU A 79 -1.70 -2.58 -18.00
CA GLU A 79 -2.94 -2.50 -17.22
C GLU A 79 -3.22 -3.82 -16.47
N THR A 80 -2.88 -4.96 -17.06
CA THR A 80 -3.02 -6.27 -16.38
C THR A 80 -2.09 -6.37 -15.18
N ASP A 81 -0.84 -5.93 -15.32
CA ASP A 81 0.13 -5.89 -14.21
C ASP A 81 -0.36 -4.94 -13.10
N TYR A 82 -0.94 -3.80 -13.46
CA TYR A 82 -1.55 -2.88 -12.50
C TYR A 82 -2.62 -3.56 -11.64
N TYR A 83 -3.54 -4.30 -12.26
CA TYR A 83 -4.58 -5.03 -11.53
C TYR A 83 -4.02 -6.20 -10.70
N ILE A 84 -2.94 -6.83 -11.17
CA ILE A 84 -2.20 -7.83 -10.38
C ILE A 84 -1.59 -7.17 -9.13
N TYR A 85 -0.95 -6.02 -9.26
CA TYR A 85 -0.39 -5.28 -8.12
C TYR A 85 -1.48 -4.81 -7.17
N TYR A 86 -2.59 -4.27 -7.67
CA TYR A 86 -3.74 -3.90 -6.84
C TYR A 86 -4.29 -5.08 -6.03
N SER A 87 -4.45 -6.25 -6.66
CA SER A 87 -4.95 -7.46 -6.00
C SER A 87 -3.98 -7.99 -4.95
N PHE A 88 -2.67 -7.95 -5.26
CA PHE A 88 -1.62 -8.27 -4.30
C PHE A 88 -1.66 -7.33 -3.09
N LEU A 89 -1.73 -6.01 -3.33
CA LEU A 89 -1.80 -4.98 -2.30
C LEU A 89 -3.00 -5.20 -1.38
N ALA A 90 -4.19 -5.48 -1.94
CA ALA A 90 -5.38 -5.75 -1.14
C ALA A 90 -5.16 -6.92 -0.16
N THR A 91 -4.56 -8.01 -0.64
CA THR A 91 -4.29 -9.20 0.16
C THR A 91 -3.20 -8.94 1.22
N ALA A 92 -2.11 -8.30 0.83
CA ALA A 92 -0.99 -8.01 1.72
C ALA A 92 -1.39 -7.04 2.84
N LEU A 93 -2.12 -5.99 2.50
CA LEU A 93 -2.59 -4.98 3.45
C LEU A 93 -3.64 -5.56 4.39
N GLN A 94 -4.56 -6.40 3.91
CA GLN A 94 -5.51 -7.08 4.81
C GLN A 94 -4.78 -7.89 5.90
N LYS A 95 -3.74 -8.63 5.50
CA LYS A 95 -2.94 -9.40 6.45
C LYS A 95 -2.18 -8.50 7.41
N ALA A 96 -1.63 -7.39 6.91
CA ALA A 96 -0.92 -6.42 7.72
C ALA A 96 -1.84 -5.78 8.79
N GLU A 97 -3.06 -5.39 8.41
CA GLU A 97 -4.07 -4.86 9.33
C GLU A 97 -4.37 -5.87 10.45
N GLN A 98 -4.52 -7.14 10.10
CA GLN A 98 -4.75 -8.19 11.09
C GLN A 98 -3.58 -8.34 12.06
N ILE A 99 -2.33 -8.37 11.57
CA ILE A 99 -1.14 -8.45 12.45
C ILE A 99 -1.05 -7.22 13.36
N ILE A 100 -1.32 -6.02 12.82
CA ILE A 100 -1.28 -4.78 13.61
C ILE A 100 -2.33 -4.83 14.73
N ASP A 101 -3.56 -5.26 14.43
CA ASP A 101 -4.63 -5.33 15.41
C ASP A 101 -4.39 -6.44 16.46
N ASP A 102 -3.81 -7.58 16.06
CA ASP A 102 -3.59 -8.74 16.94
C ASP A 102 -2.33 -8.59 17.81
N GLU A 103 -1.24 -8.05 17.25
CA GLU A 103 0.09 -8.08 17.86
C GLU A 103 0.61 -6.68 18.25
N LEU A 104 0.15 -5.62 17.58
CA LEU A 104 0.69 -4.26 17.72
C LEU A 104 -0.36 -3.23 18.15
N ALA A 105 -1.43 -3.67 18.81
CA ALA A 105 -2.51 -2.80 19.25
C ALA A 105 -2.03 -1.63 20.15
N HIS A 106 -0.91 -1.79 20.85
CA HIS A 106 -0.28 -0.75 21.67
C HIS A 106 0.27 0.43 20.87
N LEU A 107 0.46 0.28 19.55
CA LEU A 107 0.95 1.35 18.68
C LEU A 107 -0.13 2.35 18.26
N GLU A 108 -1.42 2.04 18.49
CA GLU A 108 -2.57 2.90 18.15
C GLU A 108 -2.57 3.42 16.69
N LEU A 109 -1.92 2.69 15.78
CA LEU A 109 -1.92 2.88 14.32
C LEU A 109 -3.32 2.83 13.76
#